data_AF-A0A0R2P0G1-F1
#
_entry.id   AF-A0A0R2P0G1-F1
#
_cell.length_a   1.000
_cell.length_b   1.000
_cell.length_c   1.000
_cell.angle_alpha   90.00
_cell.angle_beta   90.00
_cell.angle_gamma   90.00
#
_symmetry.space_group_name_H-M   'P 1'
#
loop_
_entity.id
_entity.type
_entity.pdbx_description
1 polymer ?
#
loop_
_entity_poly.entity_id
_entity_poly.type
_entity_poly.pdbx_seq_one_letter_code
_entity_poly.pdbx_strand_id
1 'polypeptide(L)'
;MLSKVSSGDFQLNLTSWSMDFADPSQALTILTSTSNSNMGHYHSATFDQAMQAADGKDALNPTARYQDLLKAEKIAMHDQAVTPLYEGRSQLLVKSKLKGVVTNEFSGAMDYRTAYIK
;
A
#
# COMPACT_ATOMS: atom_id res chain seq x y z
N MET A 1 13.35 15.74 -7.72
CA MET A 1 11.95 15.28 -7.77
C MET A 1 11.54 14.68 -6.43
N LEU A 2 12.22 13.61 -5.96
CA LEU A 2 11.95 13.02 -4.64
C LEU A 2 12.09 14.00 -3.47
N SER A 3 13.12 14.86 -3.45
CA SER A 3 13.32 15.83 -2.36
C SER A 3 12.20 16.87 -2.22
N LYS A 4 11.60 17.30 -3.35
CA LYS A 4 10.47 18.24 -3.36
C LYS A 4 9.19 17.57 -2.87
N VAL A 5 8.95 16.34 -3.29
CA VAL A 5 7.79 15.55 -2.84
C VAL A 5 7.89 15.24 -1.35
N SER A 6 9.06 14.79 -0.86
CA SER A 6 9.26 14.50 0.56
C SER A 6 9.23 15.74 1.46
N SER A 7 9.46 16.94 0.89
CA SER A 7 9.39 18.21 1.62
C SER A 7 8.03 18.91 1.47
N GLY A 8 7.05 18.29 0.80
CA GLY A 8 5.74 18.90 0.55
C GLY A 8 5.73 20.05 -0.46
N ASP A 9 6.80 20.25 -1.24
CA ASP A 9 6.90 21.29 -2.28
C ASP A 9 6.20 20.86 -3.58
N PHE A 10 4.90 20.61 -3.48
CA PHE A 10 4.02 20.26 -4.60
C PHE A 10 2.56 20.63 -4.30
N GLN A 11 1.76 20.83 -5.35
CA GLN A 11 0.31 20.99 -5.23
C GLN A 11 -0.42 19.68 -5.45
N LEU A 12 0.03 18.90 -6.44
CA LEU A 12 -0.46 17.57 -6.75
C LEU A 12 0.74 16.66 -7.05
N ASN A 13 0.74 15.46 -6.49
CA ASN A 13 1.74 14.44 -6.76
C ASN A 13 1.04 13.16 -7.20
N LEU A 14 1.30 12.72 -8.43
CA LEU A 14 0.84 11.42 -8.90
C LEU A 14 1.73 10.35 -8.28
N THR A 15 1.15 9.49 -7.47
CA THR A 15 1.86 8.42 -6.77
C THR A 15 1.14 7.10 -6.92
N SER A 16 1.86 6.00 -6.71
CA SER A 16 1.34 4.65 -6.67
C SER A 16 1.92 3.92 -5.48
N TRP A 17 1.16 3.00 -4.91
CA TRP A 17 1.60 2.12 -3.84
C TRP A 17 1.34 0.67 -4.22
N SER A 18 2.28 -0.21 -3.92
CA SER A 18 2.16 -1.65 -4.14
C SER A 18 2.37 -2.39 -2.83
N MET A 19 1.68 -3.51 -2.66
CA MET A 19 1.77 -4.32 -1.45
C MET A 19 2.86 -5.37 -1.58
N ASP A 20 3.61 -5.58 -0.49
CA ASP A 20 4.64 -6.60 -0.38
C ASP A 20 4.06 -7.94 0.14
N PHE A 21 2.97 -7.89 0.90
CA PHE A 21 2.27 -9.07 1.43
C PHE A 21 0.76 -8.84 1.60
N ALA A 22 0.01 -9.93 1.80
CA ALA A 22 -1.45 -9.99 1.80
C ALA A 22 -2.15 -9.38 3.03
N ASP A 23 -1.81 -8.15 3.42
CA ASP A 23 -2.46 -7.48 4.54
C ASP A 23 -3.00 -6.09 4.14
N PRO A 24 -4.32 -5.85 4.29
CA PRO A 24 -4.91 -4.54 3.98
C PRO A 24 -4.29 -3.38 4.78
N SER A 25 -3.66 -3.64 5.93
CA SER A 25 -2.97 -2.58 6.68
C SER A 25 -1.88 -1.88 5.87
N GLN A 26 -1.23 -2.58 4.93
CA GLN A 26 -0.14 -2.00 4.13
C GLN A 26 -0.56 -0.78 3.31
N ALA A 27 -1.81 -0.75 2.83
CA ALA A 27 -2.34 0.39 2.09
C ALA A 27 -2.58 1.61 2.98
N LEU A 28 -2.89 1.37 4.27
CA LEU A 28 -3.28 2.40 5.23
C LEU A 28 -2.09 2.93 6.03
N THR A 29 -1.10 2.10 6.34
CA THR A 29 0.08 2.49 7.14
C THR A 29 0.82 3.68 6.53
N ILE A 30 0.84 3.82 5.20
CA ILE A 30 1.52 4.96 4.55
C ILE A 30 0.91 6.31 4.93
N LEU A 31 -0.37 6.33 5.29
CA LEU A 31 -1.14 7.53 5.66
C LEU A 31 -1.01 7.86 7.15
N THR A 32 -0.35 7.03 7.95
CA THR A 32 -0.09 7.37 9.36
C THR A 32 0.74 8.65 9.44
N SER A 33 0.46 9.48 10.43
CA SER A 33 1.07 10.81 10.53
C SER A 33 2.59 10.79 10.70
N THR A 34 3.15 9.69 11.19
CA THR A 34 4.59 9.50 11.44
C THR A 34 5.28 8.71 10.33
N SER A 35 4.55 8.25 9.32
CA SER A 35 5.13 7.51 8.20
C SER A 35 6.00 8.41 7.35
N ASN A 36 7.26 8.01 7.12
CA ASN A 36 8.14 8.68 6.17
C ASN A 36 7.65 8.57 4.71
N SER A 37 6.72 7.65 4.44
CA SER A 37 6.07 7.47 3.15
C SER A 37 4.81 8.34 3.00
N ASN A 38 4.42 9.08 4.04
CA ASN A 38 3.30 10.03 4.02
C ASN A 38 3.70 11.33 3.30
N MET A 39 3.90 11.22 1.99
CA MET A 39 4.34 12.34 1.16
C MET A 39 3.31 13.47 1.07
N GLY A 40 2.03 13.17 1.31
CA GLY A 40 0.95 14.16 1.38
C GLY A 40 0.90 14.91 2.71
N HIS A 41 1.72 14.53 3.70
CA HIS A 41 1.70 15.07 5.06
C HIS A 41 0.31 15.06 5.69
N TYR A 42 -0.49 14.03 5.38
CA TYR A 42 -1.82 13.86 5.96
C TYR A 42 -1.71 13.61 7.46
N HIS A 43 -2.52 14.31 8.26
CA HIS A 43 -2.51 14.19 9.71
C HIS A 43 -3.95 14.06 10.22
N SER A 44 -4.25 12.92 10.85
CA SER A 44 -5.58 12.66 11.44
C SER A 44 -5.43 11.79 12.69
N ALA A 45 -5.65 12.40 13.85
CA ALA A 45 -5.53 11.69 15.13
C ALA A 45 -6.51 10.50 15.21
N THR A 46 -7.70 10.62 14.64
CA THR A 46 -8.69 9.54 14.60
C THR A 46 -8.28 8.40 13.68
N PHE A 47 -7.60 8.71 12.56
CA PHE A 47 -7.01 7.70 11.68
C PHE A 47 -5.88 6.96 12.40
N ASP A 48 -4.94 7.70 12.99
CA ASP A 48 -3.79 7.12 13.70
C ASP A 48 -4.25 6.24 14.87
N GLN A 49 -5.28 6.64 15.62
CA GLN A 49 -5.85 5.82 16.69
C GLN A 49 -6.45 4.50 16.19
N ALA A 50 -7.12 4.51 15.03
CA ALA A 50 -7.67 3.30 14.43
C ALA A 50 -6.54 2.35 13.98
N MET A 51 -5.50 2.89 13.32
CA MET A 51 -4.33 2.11 12.94
C MET A 51 -3.59 1.53 14.17
N GLN A 52 -3.40 2.33 15.23
CA GLN A 52 -2.78 1.87 16.48
C GLN A 52 -3.60 0.78 17.19
N ALA A 53 -4.93 0.83 17.12
CA ALA A 53 -5.78 -0.24 17.65
C ALA A 53 -5.59 -1.54 16.86
N ALA A 54 -5.64 -1.46 15.52
CA ALA A 54 -5.48 -2.59 14.60
C ALA A 54 -4.11 -3.29 14.75
N ASP A 55 -3.03 -2.52 14.90
CA ASP A 55 -1.66 -3.04 15.03
C ASP A 55 -1.26 -3.34 16.48
N GLY A 56 -2.06 -2.88 17.45
CA GLY A 56 -1.80 -3.01 18.88
C GLY A 56 -2.81 -3.93 19.57
N LYS A 57 -3.72 -3.33 20.34
CA LYS A 57 -4.62 -4.05 21.25
C LYS A 57 -5.50 -5.11 20.56
N ASP A 58 -5.88 -4.88 19.31
CA ASP A 58 -6.79 -5.75 18.57
C ASP A 58 -6.07 -6.66 17.57
N ALA A 59 -4.73 -6.60 17.49
CA ALA A 59 -3.93 -7.32 16.49
C ALA A 59 -4.17 -8.85 16.47
N LEU A 60 -4.48 -9.44 17.62
CA LEU A 60 -4.75 -10.88 17.76
C LEU A 60 -6.25 -11.25 17.68
N ASN A 61 -7.12 -10.27 17.45
CA ASN A 61 -8.55 -10.48 17.25
C ASN A 61 -8.92 -10.12 15.80
N PRO A 62 -9.03 -11.11 14.89
CA PRO A 62 -9.24 -10.85 13.47
C PRO A 62 -10.44 -9.95 13.17
N THR A 63 -11.55 -10.14 13.89
CA THR A 63 -12.76 -9.35 13.70
C THR A 63 -12.57 -7.91 14.16
N ALA A 64 -12.00 -7.71 15.36
CA ALA A 64 -11.77 -6.37 15.90
C ALA A 64 -10.75 -5.60 15.04
N ARG A 65 -9.61 -6.23 14.73
CA ARG A 65 -8.60 -5.68 13.82
C ARG A 65 -9.20 -5.25 12.49
N TYR A 66 -10.03 -6.10 11.88
CA TYR A 66 -10.65 -5.78 10.60
C TYR A 66 -11.59 -4.58 10.71
N GLN A 67 -12.37 -4.46 11.79
CA GLN A 67 -13.22 -3.29 12.01
C GLN A 67 -12.42 -2.00 12.23
N ASP A 68 -11.27 -2.07 12.90
CA ASP A 68 -10.37 -0.94 13.06
C ASP A 68 -9.77 -0.48 11.71
N LEU A 69 -9.35 -1.43 10.87
CA LEU A 69 -8.85 -1.12 9.52
C LEU A 69 -9.94 -0.52 8.63
N LEU A 70 -11.17 -1.06 8.67
CA LEU A 70 -12.32 -0.46 7.96
C LEU A 70 -12.65 0.95 8.46
N LYS A 71 -12.48 1.20 9.77
CA LYS A 71 -12.67 2.53 10.34
C LYS A 71 -11.59 3.49 9.83
N ALA A 72 -10.33 3.07 9.82
CA ALA A 72 -9.22 3.86 9.30
C ALA A 72 -9.43 4.19 7.81
N GLU A 73 -9.79 3.21 6.99
CA GLU A 73 -10.12 3.42 5.56
C GLU A 73 -11.23 4.45 5.37
N LYS A 74 -12.35 4.32 6.09
CA LYS A 74 -13.47 5.26 6.01
C LYS A 74 -13.08 6.69 6.38
N ILE A 75 -12.25 6.85 7.41
CA ILE A 75 -11.72 8.17 7.81
C ILE A 75 -10.86 8.74 6.68
N ALA A 76 -9.89 7.97 6.17
CA ALA A 76 -9.01 8.44 5.10
C ALA A 76 -9.76 8.81 3.81
N MET A 77 -10.81 8.05 3.45
CA MET A 77 -11.66 8.35 2.29
C MET A 77 -12.56 9.55 2.52
N HIS A 78 -13.14 9.71 3.71
CA HIS A 78 -13.93 10.88 4.07
C HIS A 78 -13.08 12.16 4.07
N ASP A 79 -11.86 12.08 4.61
CA ASP A 79 -10.93 13.21 4.70
C ASP A 79 -10.21 13.47 3.36
N GLN A 80 -10.46 12.63 2.34
CA GLN A 80 -9.80 12.66 1.04
C GLN A 80 -8.27 12.70 1.16
N ALA A 81 -7.70 11.89 2.07
CA ALA A 81 -6.27 11.80 2.33
C ALA A 81 -5.45 11.51 1.05
N VAL A 82 -6.05 10.73 0.14
CA VAL A 82 -5.62 10.54 -1.25
C VAL A 82 -6.86 10.52 -2.14
N THR A 83 -6.67 10.76 -3.43
CA THR A 83 -7.72 10.56 -4.44
C THR A 83 -7.41 9.30 -5.25
N PRO A 84 -8.08 8.16 -4.99
CA PRO A 84 -7.84 6.92 -5.72
C PRO A 84 -8.19 7.07 -7.20
N LEU A 85 -7.30 6.65 -8.09
CA LEU A 85 -7.53 6.72 -9.55
C LEU A 85 -7.86 5.35 -10.14
N TYR A 86 -7.07 4.33 -9.82
CA TYR A 86 -7.25 2.97 -10.30
C TYR A 86 -6.45 1.98 -9.43
N GLU A 87 -6.83 0.71 -9.49
CA GLU A 87 -6.01 -0.39 -9.00
C GLU A 87 -5.05 -0.86 -10.09
N GLY A 88 -3.74 -0.79 -9.81
CA GLY A 88 -2.72 -1.21 -10.76
C GLY A 88 -2.80 -2.70 -11.09
N ARG A 89 -2.80 -3.04 -12.38
CA ARG A 89 -2.67 -4.41 -12.88
C ARG A 89 -1.54 -4.47 -13.89
N SER A 90 -0.65 -5.45 -13.73
CA SER A 90 0.46 -5.68 -14.66
C SER A 90 0.12 -6.81 -15.62
N GLN A 91 0.23 -6.56 -16.92
CA GLN A 91 0.17 -7.59 -17.96
C GLN A 91 1.52 -7.62 -18.69
N LEU A 92 2.15 -8.80 -18.71
CA LEU A 92 3.49 -8.98 -19.27
C LEU A 92 3.44 -10.00 -20.41
N LEU A 93 4.02 -9.65 -21.56
CA LEU A 93 4.21 -10.59 -22.66
C LEU A 93 5.45 -11.43 -22.40
N VAL A 94 5.27 -12.73 -22.24
CA VAL A 94 6.34 -13.69 -21.99
C VAL A 94 6.53 -14.58 -23.21
N LYS A 95 7.78 -14.69 -23.72
CA LYS A 95 8.09 -15.63 -24.81
C LYS A 95 7.68 -17.04 -24.40
N SER A 96 6.97 -17.75 -25.29
CA SER A 96 6.43 -19.10 -25.01
C SER A 96 7.49 -20.13 -24.58
N LYS A 97 8.75 -19.93 -24.98
CA LYS A 97 9.89 -20.78 -24.62
C LYS A 97 10.48 -20.48 -23.23
N LEU A 98 10.23 -19.31 -22.65
CA LEU A 98 10.64 -18.99 -21.29
C LEU A 98 9.72 -19.72 -20.31
N LYS A 99 10.31 -20.54 -19.45
CA LYS A 99 9.63 -21.35 -18.43
C LYS A 99 10.31 -21.16 -17.08
N GLY A 100 9.63 -21.58 -16.01
CA GLY A 100 10.18 -21.56 -14.65
C GLY A 100 10.29 -20.17 -14.01
N VAL A 101 9.63 -19.14 -14.57
CA VAL A 101 9.49 -17.83 -13.91
C VAL A 101 8.40 -17.94 -12.85
N VAL A 102 8.74 -17.57 -11.61
CA VAL A 102 7.77 -17.47 -10.51
C VAL A 102 7.34 -16.00 -10.39
N THR A 103 6.06 -15.73 -10.19
CA THR A 103 5.55 -14.37 -10.02
C THR A 103 5.00 -14.21 -8.61
N ASN A 104 5.39 -13.15 -7.91
CA ASN A 104 4.76 -12.78 -6.65
C ASN A 104 3.33 -12.30 -6.91
N GLU A 105 2.34 -12.90 -6.24
CA GLU A 105 0.92 -12.63 -6.47
C GLU A 105 0.47 -11.23 -6.00
N PHE A 106 1.23 -10.57 -5.13
CA PHE A 106 0.91 -9.25 -4.57
C PHE A 106 1.66 -8.13 -5.28
N SER A 107 3.00 -8.24 -5.36
CA SER A 107 3.83 -7.20 -5.98
C SER A 107 3.94 -7.34 -7.49
N GLY A 108 3.57 -8.49 -8.06
CA GLY A 108 3.79 -8.79 -9.48
C GLY A 108 5.26 -8.98 -9.85
N ALA A 109 6.18 -8.98 -8.87
CA ALA A 109 7.61 -9.15 -9.09
C ALA A 109 7.91 -10.55 -9.63
N MET A 110 8.75 -10.64 -10.66
CA MET A 110 9.20 -11.90 -11.24
C MET A 110 10.49 -12.38 -10.58
N ASP A 111 10.50 -13.64 -10.15
CA ASP A 111 11.69 -14.38 -9.74
C ASP A 111 12.14 -15.29 -10.90
N TYR A 112 13.38 -15.07 -11.35
CA TYR A 112 14.00 -15.77 -12.48
C TYR A 112 14.97 -16.87 -12.06
N ARG A 113 15.13 -17.14 -10.76
CA ARG A 113 16.09 -18.13 -10.24
C ARG A 113 15.86 -19.54 -10.78
N THR A 114 14.62 -19.88 -11.07
CA THR A 114 14.22 -21.17 -11.66
C THR A 114 13.94 -21.08 -13.15
N ALA A 115 14.24 -19.94 -13.79
CA ALA A 115 13.89 -19.69 -15.17
C ALA A 115 14.84 -20.38 -16.15
N TYR A 116 14.29 -20.87 -17.25
CA TYR A 116 15.05 -21.51 -18.33
C TYR A 116 14.36 -21.31 -19.69
N ILE A 117 15.12 -21.46 -20.77
CA ILE A 117 14.61 -21.50 -22.14
C ILE A 117 14.46 -22.96 -22.56
N LYS A 118 13.25 -23.34 -22.98
CA LYS A 118 12.97 -24.64 -23.58
C LYS A 118 13.32 -24.69 -25.07
#